data_AF-A0A6B3HSY0-F1
#
_entry.id   AF-A0A6B3HSY0-F1
#
_cell.length_a   1.000
_cell.length_b   1.000
_cell.length_c   1.000
_cell.angle_alpha   90.00
_cell.angle_beta   90.00
_cell.angle_gamma   90.00
#
_symmetry.space_group_name_H-M   'P 1'
#
loop_
_entity.id
_entity.type
_entity.pdbx_description
1 polymer ?
#
loop_
_entity_poly.entity_id
_entity_poly.type
_entity_poly.pdbx_seq_one_letter_code
_entity_poly.pdbx_strand_id
1 'polypeptide(L)'
;EYGLTLNTVVQGAWSLLLSLLTGRDDVVFGQTVHGRPPQLPGVDSVVGLLMNAIPVRVRIAPEDSMAALFARIQNEQAALAPHHHLGLAEVQRLAGLGALFDTSTGFGNAPFDREAVQDGPAGLRVTPLEGDEEAAGQQEITGSTHYPLSVFAVPGPSLRLELNYRTDLFDAERVELIGSRLRLLLRTFAERPATPVAAVPLLTHEEREQVIGDWGGRRAESGHVPARVPATLTQRFEDQVRATPDAPAVADGERSLSYRRLDAAANRMARLLLARGVKPGDFVAVALPRGTDLIVALLGTLKAGAGYLPIDPSYPAERVSFMLDDASPSVVVCAGTTRPALITHPSVVPLADPAVQDELALLPEHRVEDGERGAPLRLADAAYVIYTSGSTGRPKGVAVEHRTVDSYLAFARAAYPGLAGQALVHSPPSFDLTVTGIFGPLTSGGLVRIVDLEDFDAPAGATPPPTFVKATPSHLPVLTASSDWYSPTGEL
;
A
#
# COMPACT_ATOMS: atom_id res chain seq x y z
N GLU A 1 1.84 14.23 40.25
CA GLU A 1 2.96 14.86 39.52
C GLU A 1 2.48 15.96 38.58
N TYR A 2 1.55 15.69 37.66
CA TYR A 2 1.11 16.67 36.64
C TYR A 2 -0.16 17.48 36.99
N GLY A 3 -0.74 17.29 38.17
CA GLY A 3 -1.97 18.01 38.59
C GLY A 3 -3.22 17.67 37.75
N LEU A 4 -3.23 16.51 37.10
CA LEU A 4 -4.32 16.07 36.23
C LEU A 4 -5.35 15.24 36.99
N THR A 5 -6.63 15.44 36.69
CA THR A 5 -7.70 14.56 37.16
C THR A 5 -7.70 13.25 36.38
N LEU A 6 -8.16 12.16 37.00
CA LEU A 6 -8.27 10.87 36.32
C LEU A 6 -9.25 10.93 35.13
N ASN A 7 -10.31 11.73 35.25
CA ASN A 7 -11.23 12.01 34.14
C ASN A 7 -10.49 12.64 32.95
N THR A 8 -9.65 13.66 33.18
CA THR A 8 -8.82 14.26 32.12
C THR A 8 -7.89 13.24 31.47
N VAL A 9 -7.28 12.34 32.24
CA VAL A 9 -6.40 11.29 31.69
C VAL A 9 -7.18 10.36 30.76
N VAL A 10 -8.40 9.96 31.14
CA VAL A 10 -9.29 9.14 30.31
C VAL A 10 -9.70 9.89 29.04
N GLN A 11 -10.11 11.16 29.17
CA GLN A 11 -10.47 12.01 28.03
C GLN A 11 -9.31 12.24 27.08
N GLY A 12 -8.11 12.45 27.61
CA GLY A 12 -6.89 12.60 26.85
C GLY A 12 -6.57 11.33 26.05
N ALA A 13 -6.56 10.17 26.71
CA ALA A 13 -6.36 8.89 26.04
C ALA A 13 -7.46 8.59 24.99
N TRP A 14 -8.72 8.92 25.30
CA TRP A 14 -9.84 8.78 24.38
C TRP A 14 -9.70 9.68 23.15
N SER A 15 -9.31 10.96 23.34
CA SER A 15 -9.09 11.91 22.25
C SER A 15 -7.98 11.44 21.30
N LEU A 16 -6.88 10.92 21.85
CA LEU A 16 -5.81 10.31 21.08
C LEU A 16 -6.33 9.10 20.32
N LEU A 17 -7.06 8.19 20.96
CA LEU A 17 -7.61 7.01 20.29
C LEU A 17 -8.53 7.37 19.12
N LEU A 18 -9.42 8.35 19.30
CA LEU A 18 -10.29 8.83 18.23
C LEU A 18 -9.49 9.42 17.06
N SER A 19 -8.44 10.18 17.36
CA SER A 19 -7.54 10.72 16.34
C SER A 19 -6.90 9.61 15.51
N LEU A 20 -6.41 8.56 16.18
CA LEU A 20 -5.79 7.42 15.52
C LEU A 20 -6.77 6.60 14.69
N LEU A 21 -8.00 6.41 15.19
CA LEU A 21 -9.03 5.64 14.49
C LEU A 21 -9.64 6.38 13.30
N THR A 22 -9.71 7.72 13.38
CA THR A 22 -10.34 8.55 12.34
C THR A 22 -9.35 9.21 11.39
N GLY A 23 -8.07 9.23 11.72
CA GLY A 23 -7.03 9.96 10.98
C GLY A 23 -7.18 11.49 11.06
N ARG A 24 -7.84 12.01 12.11
CA ARG A 24 -8.11 13.44 12.30
C ARG A 24 -7.33 14.01 13.47
N ASP A 25 -6.87 15.25 13.34
CA ASP A 25 -6.21 16.02 14.39
C ASP A 25 -7.18 16.90 15.20
N ASP A 26 -8.43 17.02 14.77
CA ASP A 26 -9.50 17.75 15.46
C ASP A 26 -10.68 16.80 15.70
N VAL A 27 -10.86 16.39 16.96
CA VAL A 27 -11.85 15.39 17.37
C VAL A 27 -12.84 15.96 18.37
N VAL A 28 -14.09 15.50 18.32
CA VAL A 28 -15.15 15.91 19.24
C VAL A 28 -15.83 14.67 19.82
N PHE A 29 -15.97 14.61 21.14
CA PHE A 29 -16.72 13.58 21.84
C PHE A 29 -17.57 14.20 22.95
N GLY A 30 -18.60 13.49 23.39
CA GLY A 30 -19.43 13.93 24.51
C GLY A 30 -18.75 13.69 25.85
N GLN A 31 -18.97 14.59 26.80
CA GLN A 31 -18.70 14.35 28.21
C GLN A 31 -19.99 14.50 29.00
N THR A 32 -20.24 13.57 29.90
CA THR A 32 -21.27 13.72 30.94
C THR A 32 -20.71 14.50 32.13
N VAL A 33 -21.33 15.63 32.47
CA VAL A 33 -21.00 16.46 33.64
C VAL A 33 -22.13 16.41 34.66
N HIS A 34 -21.81 16.50 35.95
CA HIS A 34 -22.80 16.38 37.05
C HIS A 34 -23.75 17.59 37.18
N GLY A 35 -23.38 18.74 36.61
CA GLY A 35 -24.15 19.99 36.73
C GLY A 35 -24.34 20.50 38.16
N ARG A 36 -23.38 20.22 39.04
CA ARG A 36 -23.34 20.69 40.43
C ARG A 36 -22.24 21.75 40.60
N PRO A 37 -22.51 23.04 40.33
CA PRO A 37 -21.50 24.10 40.45
C PRO A 37 -21.10 24.33 41.92
N PRO A 38 -19.80 24.32 42.27
CA PRO A 38 -19.35 24.46 43.66
C PRO A 38 -19.68 25.83 44.28
N GLN A 39 -20.02 26.82 43.45
CA GLN A 39 -20.42 28.15 43.90
C GLN A 39 -21.82 28.17 44.53
N LEU A 40 -22.62 27.11 44.35
CA LEU A 40 -23.97 27.00 44.91
C LEU A 40 -23.94 26.22 46.23
N PRO A 41 -24.16 26.87 47.39
CA PRO A 41 -24.16 26.18 48.68
C PRO A 41 -25.23 25.08 48.75
N GLY A 42 -24.85 23.90 49.24
CA GLY A 42 -25.77 22.77 49.40
C GLY A 42 -26.08 22.00 48.11
N VAL A 43 -25.42 22.34 46.98
CA VAL A 43 -25.67 21.70 45.69
C VAL A 43 -25.48 20.19 45.70
N ASP A 44 -24.59 19.66 46.55
CA ASP A 44 -24.31 18.23 46.65
C ASP A 44 -25.50 17.43 47.22
N SER A 45 -26.40 18.08 47.94
CA SER A 45 -27.59 17.48 48.54
C SER A 45 -28.86 17.61 47.69
N VAL A 46 -28.78 18.33 46.56
CA VAL A 46 -29.93 18.56 45.68
C VAL A 46 -30.30 17.27 44.94
N VAL A 47 -31.59 16.93 44.98
CA VAL A 47 -32.17 15.83 44.21
C VAL A 47 -32.90 16.41 43.00
N GLY A 48 -32.46 16.06 41.79
CA GLY A 48 -33.04 16.55 40.54
C GLY A 48 -32.21 16.18 39.30
N LEU A 49 -32.71 16.53 38.13
CA LEU A 49 -32.00 16.34 36.85
C LEU A 49 -30.95 17.43 36.69
N LEU A 50 -29.71 17.11 37.10
CA LEU A 50 -28.58 18.03 37.05
C LEU A 50 -27.52 17.60 36.03
N MET A 51 -27.49 16.33 35.64
CA MET A 51 -26.52 15.83 34.67
C MET A 51 -26.77 16.45 33.29
N ASN A 52 -25.68 16.80 32.61
CA ASN A 52 -25.71 17.35 31.27
C ASN A 52 -24.64 16.70 30.39
N ALA A 53 -24.89 16.64 29.08
CA ALA A 53 -23.92 16.16 28.10
C ALA A 53 -23.37 17.36 27.33
N ILE A 54 -22.05 17.53 27.32
CA ILE A 54 -21.38 18.66 26.65
C ILE A 54 -20.36 18.15 25.63
N PRO A 55 -20.15 18.86 24.51
CA PRO A 55 -19.10 18.51 23.56
C PRO A 55 -17.71 18.88 24.12
N VAL A 56 -16.78 17.95 24.02
CA VAL A 56 -15.35 18.14 24.26
C VAL A 56 -14.65 18.07 22.91
N ARG A 57 -14.19 19.24 22.43
CA ARG A 57 -13.38 19.33 21.21
C ARG A 57 -11.91 19.38 21.61
N VAL A 58 -11.11 18.50 21.01
CA VAL A 58 -9.66 18.42 21.24
C VAL A 58 -8.95 18.55 19.92
N ARG A 59 -8.07 19.56 19.81
CA ARG A 59 -7.09 19.66 18.74
C ARG A 59 -5.80 18.99 19.17
N ILE A 60 -5.19 18.23 18.29
CA ILE A 60 -4.05 17.36 18.55
C ILE A 60 -2.89 17.84 17.69
N ALA A 61 -1.84 18.32 18.34
CA ALA A 61 -0.60 18.69 17.67
C ALA A 61 0.40 17.53 17.81
N PRO A 62 0.98 17.00 16.72
CA PRO A 62 1.92 15.88 16.76
C PRO A 62 3.14 16.12 17.68
N GLU A 63 3.55 17.37 17.83
CA GLU A 63 4.69 17.82 18.62
C GLU A 63 4.40 17.95 20.13
N ASP A 64 3.13 18.00 20.54
CA ASP A 64 2.76 18.07 21.96
C ASP A 64 3.20 16.79 22.67
N SER A 65 3.60 16.89 23.94
CA SER A 65 3.67 15.71 24.81
C SER A 65 2.27 15.30 25.27
N MET A 66 2.07 14.02 25.60
CA MET A 66 0.79 13.57 26.17
C MET A 66 0.41 14.38 27.42
N ALA A 67 1.37 14.67 28.31
CA ALA A 67 1.16 15.50 29.49
C ALA A 67 0.69 16.93 29.15
N ALA A 68 1.31 17.56 28.15
CA ALA A 68 0.94 18.90 27.72
C ALA A 68 -0.47 18.91 27.10
N LEU A 69 -0.78 17.93 26.25
CA LEU A 69 -2.11 17.75 25.69
C LEU A 69 -3.17 17.57 26.78
N PHE A 70 -2.92 16.70 27.76
CA PHE A 70 -3.90 16.39 28.81
C PHE A 70 -4.09 17.60 29.74
N ALA A 71 -3.02 18.34 30.04
CA ALA A 71 -3.11 19.60 30.78
C ALA A 71 -3.91 20.66 30.02
N ARG A 72 -3.75 20.77 28.70
CA ARG A 72 -4.57 21.65 27.86
C ARG A 72 -6.05 21.28 27.95
N ILE A 73 -6.37 19.99 27.78
CA ILE A 73 -7.75 19.50 27.89
C ILE A 73 -8.34 19.87 29.26
N GLN A 74 -7.61 19.65 30.36
CA GLN A 74 -8.09 20.02 31.70
C GLN A 74 -8.37 21.52 31.82
N ASN A 75 -7.46 22.37 31.34
CA ASN A 75 -7.60 23.82 31.44
C ASN A 75 -8.79 24.32 30.60
N GLU A 76 -8.97 23.78 29.38
CA GLU A 76 -10.10 24.09 28.52
C GLU A 76 -11.43 23.66 29.15
N GLN A 77 -11.50 22.45 29.72
CA GLN A 77 -12.70 21.97 30.41
C GLN A 77 -13.01 22.78 31.68
N ALA A 78 -11.99 23.16 32.45
CA ALA A 78 -12.17 24.01 33.63
C ALA A 78 -12.71 25.40 33.25
N ALA A 79 -12.25 25.97 32.14
CA ALA A 79 -12.75 27.26 31.62
C ALA A 79 -14.20 27.17 31.13
N LEU A 80 -14.66 25.99 30.70
CA LEU A 80 -16.05 25.75 30.28
C LEU A 80 -17.02 25.50 31.45
N ALA A 81 -16.53 25.23 32.66
CA ALA A 81 -17.36 24.89 33.82
C ALA A 81 -18.50 25.89 34.12
N PRO A 82 -18.32 27.22 34.02
CA PRO A 82 -19.41 28.19 34.20
C PRO A 82 -20.55 28.05 33.18
N HIS A 83 -20.30 27.40 32.04
CA HIS A 83 -21.24 27.24 30.93
C HIS A 83 -21.93 25.87 30.87
N HIS A 84 -21.62 24.96 31.81
CA HIS A 84 -22.20 23.60 31.86
C HIS A 84 -23.73 23.57 32.06
N HIS A 85 -24.36 24.70 32.34
CA HIS A 85 -25.81 24.86 32.44
C HIS A 85 -26.52 24.90 31.06
N LEU A 86 -25.79 25.12 29.96
CA LEU A 86 -26.36 25.11 28.61
C LEU A 86 -26.59 23.67 28.16
N GLY A 87 -27.84 23.31 27.87
CA GLY A 87 -28.20 21.98 27.37
C GLY A 87 -27.63 21.70 25.97
N LEU A 88 -27.32 20.43 25.67
CA LEU A 88 -26.73 20.01 24.40
C LEU A 88 -27.50 20.50 23.16
N ALA A 89 -28.83 20.47 23.19
CA ALA A 89 -29.67 20.93 22.09
C ALA A 89 -29.49 22.43 21.78
N GLU A 90 -29.28 23.25 22.82
CA GLU A 90 -29.01 24.67 22.66
C GLU A 90 -27.60 24.88 22.09
N VAL A 91 -26.61 24.12 22.56
CA VAL A 91 -25.24 24.16 22.01
C VAL A 91 -25.23 23.76 20.53
N GLN A 92 -25.98 22.72 20.15
CA GLN A 92 -26.16 22.30 18.75
C GLN A 92 -26.78 23.42 17.90
N ARG A 93 -27.86 24.03 18.41
CA ARG A 93 -28.55 25.14 17.73
C ARG A 93 -27.62 26.34 17.53
N LEU A 94 -26.84 26.70 18.54
CA LEU A 94 -25.88 27.81 18.47
C LEU A 94 -24.69 27.50 17.56
N ALA A 95 -24.23 26.24 17.52
CA ALA A 95 -23.18 25.81 16.62
C ALA A 95 -23.64 25.76 15.15
N GLY A 96 -24.95 25.70 14.88
CA GLY A 96 -25.50 25.58 13.54
C GLY A 96 -25.20 24.23 12.87
N LEU A 97 -24.89 23.21 13.68
CA LEU A 97 -24.54 21.86 13.25
C LEU A 97 -25.59 20.87 13.76
N GLY A 98 -25.66 19.70 13.11
CA GLY A 98 -26.49 18.58 13.56
C GLY A 98 -25.89 17.90 14.80
N ALA A 99 -25.65 16.59 14.71
CA ALA A 99 -24.93 15.88 15.76
C ALA A 99 -23.50 16.44 15.90
N LEU A 100 -23.11 16.83 17.12
CA LEU A 100 -21.77 17.37 17.42
C LEU A 100 -20.74 16.27 17.70
N PHE A 101 -21.21 15.12 18.18
CA PHE A 101 -20.41 13.95 18.50
C PHE A 101 -21.28 12.69 18.44
N ASP A 102 -20.62 11.56 18.21
CA ASP A 102 -21.20 10.21 18.10
C ASP A 102 -20.56 9.22 19.08
N THR A 103 -19.59 9.69 19.88
CA THR A 103 -19.02 8.96 21.01
C THR A 103 -19.08 9.78 22.27
N SER A 104 -19.02 9.12 23.42
CA SER A 104 -19.04 9.82 24.71
C SER A 104 -18.11 9.21 25.75
N THR A 105 -17.71 10.04 26.69
CA THR A 105 -16.93 9.69 27.87
C THR A 105 -17.77 10.01 29.11
N GLY A 106 -17.77 9.09 30.07
CA GLY A 106 -18.32 9.29 31.41
C GLY A 106 -17.31 8.92 32.46
N PHE A 107 -17.41 9.58 33.60
CA PHE A 107 -16.57 9.30 34.76
C PHE A 107 -17.46 9.15 35.99
N GLY A 108 -17.41 7.98 36.60
CA GLY A 108 -18.18 7.66 37.80
C GLY A 108 -17.50 8.16 39.06
N ASN A 109 -18.29 8.35 40.11
CA ASN A 109 -17.75 8.43 41.46
C ASN A 109 -17.20 7.04 41.86
N ALA A 110 -16.23 7.03 42.77
CA ALA A 110 -15.72 5.78 43.36
C ALA A 110 -16.90 4.93 43.89
N PRO A 111 -16.79 3.59 43.85
CA PRO A 111 -17.84 2.73 44.38
C PRO A 111 -18.20 3.17 45.80
N PHE A 112 -19.50 3.10 46.08
CA PHE A 112 -20.09 3.43 47.38
C PHE A 112 -19.21 2.86 48.51
N ASP A 113 -18.67 3.73 49.36
CA ASP A 113 -17.80 3.33 50.46
C ASP A 113 -18.62 2.55 51.50
N ARG A 114 -18.52 1.22 51.41
CA ARG A 114 -19.29 0.28 52.24
C ARG A 114 -18.85 0.32 53.70
N GLU A 115 -17.60 0.68 53.99
CA GLU A 115 -17.10 0.80 55.36
C GLU A 115 -17.69 2.03 56.04
N ALA A 116 -17.87 3.15 55.32
CA ALA A 116 -18.51 4.35 55.85
C ALA A 116 -19.98 4.16 56.27
N VAL A 117 -20.67 3.12 55.77
CA VAL A 117 -22.05 2.79 56.14
C VAL A 117 -22.14 1.79 57.31
N GLN A 118 -21.04 1.11 57.65
CA GLN A 118 -20.97 0.27 58.84
C GLN A 118 -20.91 1.10 60.14
N ASP A 119 -20.46 2.36 60.07
CA ASP A 119 -20.45 3.34 61.17
C ASP A 119 -21.77 4.15 61.29
N GLY A 120 -22.92 3.50 61.04
CA GLY A 120 -24.23 4.09 61.30
C GLY A 120 -24.51 4.31 62.80
N PRO A 121 -25.50 5.14 63.19
CA PRO A 121 -25.85 5.36 64.59
C PRO A 121 -26.05 4.04 65.33
N ALA A 122 -25.46 3.94 66.53
CA ALA A 122 -25.29 2.71 67.29
C ALA A 122 -26.57 1.84 67.33
N GLY A 123 -26.52 0.69 66.64
CA GLY A 123 -27.61 -0.30 66.61
C GLY A 123 -28.18 -0.61 65.23
N LEU A 124 -27.79 0.13 64.17
CA LEU A 124 -28.20 -0.17 62.79
C LEU A 124 -27.11 -0.94 62.05
N ARG A 125 -27.37 -2.19 61.65
CA ARG A 125 -26.47 -2.99 60.80
C ARG A 125 -27.02 -3.06 59.38
N VAL A 126 -26.47 -2.25 58.47
CA VAL A 126 -26.80 -2.33 57.05
C VAL A 126 -26.04 -3.52 56.46
N THR A 127 -26.76 -4.55 56.01
CA THR A 127 -26.17 -5.73 55.37
C THR A 127 -26.59 -5.70 53.90
N PRO A 128 -25.65 -5.73 52.94
CA PRO A 128 -26.02 -5.86 51.53
C PRO A 128 -26.74 -7.19 51.28
N LEU A 129 -27.67 -7.23 50.33
CA LEU A 129 -28.39 -8.46 49.96
C LEU A 129 -27.40 -9.45 49.31
N GLU A 130 -27.33 -10.67 49.83
CA GLU A 130 -26.49 -11.74 49.27
C GLU A 130 -27.01 -12.15 47.87
N GLY A 131 -26.12 -12.08 46.89
CA GLY A 131 -26.43 -12.15 45.45
C GLY A 131 -25.70 -11.06 44.65
N ASP A 132 -25.26 -10.02 45.35
CA ASP A 132 -24.55 -8.87 44.79
C ASP A 132 -23.01 -8.99 44.87
N GLU A 133 -22.38 -10.14 45.09
CA GLU A 133 -20.90 -10.16 45.13
C GLU A 133 -20.29 -10.04 43.73
N GLU A 134 -20.92 -10.60 42.70
CA GLU A 134 -20.59 -10.34 41.30
C GLU A 134 -21.20 -9.02 40.79
N ALA A 135 -22.33 -8.59 41.35
CA ALA A 135 -23.00 -7.33 40.99
C ALA A 135 -22.56 -6.09 41.81
N ALA A 136 -21.76 -6.23 42.86
CA ALA A 136 -21.22 -5.11 43.65
C ALA A 136 -20.15 -4.33 42.88
N GLY A 137 -19.45 -5.00 41.97
CA GLY A 137 -18.57 -4.38 40.98
C GLY A 137 -19.32 -3.93 39.72
N GLN A 138 -20.48 -4.55 39.46
CA GLN A 138 -21.41 -4.22 38.38
C GLN A 138 -22.58 -3.44 38.97
N GLN A 139 -22.31 -2.23 39.47
CA GLN A 139 -23.40 -1.26 39.49
C GLN A 139 -23.88 -1.21 38.05
N GLU A 140 -25.02 -1.85 37.76
CA GLU A 140 -25.57 -1.97 36.43
C GLU A 140 -25.92 -0.53 36.04
N ILE A 141 -24.94 0.18 35.45
CA ILE A 141 -25.17 1.46 34.81
C ILE A 141 -25.93 1.07 33.56
N THR A 142 -27.24 0.82 33.76
CA THR A 142 -28.26 0.67 32.73
C THR A 142 -28.49 2.01 32.00
N GLY A 143 -27.45 2.81 31.86
CA GLY A 143 -27.38 3.92 30.94
C GLY A 143 -27.15 3.37 29.56
N SER A 144 -28.21 2.84 28.93
CA SER A 144 -28.23 2.65 27.48
C SER A 144 -27.93 4.00 26.85
N THR A 145 -26.69 4.17 26.41
CA THR A 145 -26.26 5.40 25.74
C THR A 145 -26.72 5.28 24.30
N HIS A 146 -27.45 6.28 23.83
CA HIS A 146 -27.87 6.36 22.42
C HIS A 146 -26.69 6.59 21.45
N TYR A 147 -25.48 6.84 21.96
CA TYR A 147 -24.27 6.99 21.15
C TYR A 147 -23.76 5.62 20.66
N PRO A 148 -23.33 5.52 19.39
CA PRO A 148 -22.69 4.32 18.83
C PRO A 148 -21.66 3.65 19.73
N LEU A 149 -20.83 4.44 20.42
CA LEU A 149 -19.80 3.94 21.33
C LEU A 149 -19.59 4.92 22.49
N SER A 150 -19.44 4.41 23.69
CA SER A 150 -19.16 5.20 24.88
C SER A 150 -18.13 4.50 25.75
N VAL A 151 -17.35 5.28 26.49
CA VAL A 151 -16.45 4.79 27.52
C VAL A 151 -16.85 5.38 28.87
N PHE A 152 -17.06 4.51 29.85
CA PHE A 152 -17.32 4.90 31.22
C PHE A 152 -16.16 4.46 32.11
N ALA A 153 -15.55 5.40 32.83
CA ALA A 153 -14.42 5.13 33.71
C ALA A 153 -14.85 5.17 35.18
N VAL A 154 -14.53 4.13 35.93
CA VAL A 154 -14.81 4.05 37.37
C VAL A 154 -13.50 3.98 38.16
N PRO A 155 -13.22 4.96 39.04
CA PRO A 155 -12.02 4.94 39.88
C PRO A 155 -12.14 3.88 40.99
N GLY A 156 -11.00 3.30 41.36
CA GLY A 156 -10.86 2.30 42.42
C GLY A 156 -9.38 1.92 42.59
N PRO A 157 -9.05 0.83 43.31
CA PRO A 157 -7.70 0.29 43.38
C PRO A 157 -7.08 0.02 42.00
N SER A 158 -7.94 -0.31 41.02
CA SER A 158 -7.66 -0.28 39.59
C SER A 158 -8.70 0.59 38.87
N LEU A 159 -8.29 1.25 37.78
CA LEU A 159 -9.20 1.97 36.90
C LEU A 159 -9.98 0.97 36.05
N ARG A 160 -11.30 0.89 36.25
CA ARG A 160 -12.20 0.10 35.41
C ARG A 160 -12.73 0.96 34.27
N LEU A 161 -12.73 0.40 33.06
CA LEU A 161 -13.29 1.02 31.86
C LEU A 161 -14.41 0.12 31.34
N GLU A 162 -15.57 0.70 31.08
CA GLU A 162 -16.72 0.01 30.50
C GLU A 162 -17.00 0.62 29.13
N LEU A 163 -17.03 -0.20 28.09
CA LEU A 163 -17.35 0.23 26.74
C LEU A 163 -18.76 -0.23 26.40
N ASN A 164 -19.71 0.70 26.32
CA ASN A 164 -21.05 0.41 25.83
C ASN A 164 -21.15 0.80 24.36
N TYR A 165 -21.67 -0.11 23.54
CA TYR A 165 -21.71 0.06 22.09
C TYR A 165 -22.98 -0.52 21.47
N ARG A 166 -23.29 0.00 20.29
CA ARG A 166 -24.38 -0.47 19.44
C ARG A 166 -23.95 -1.69 18.62
N THR A 167 -24.57 -2.83 18.86
CA THR A 167 -24.24 -4.11 18.19
C THR A 167 -24.62 -4.14 16.71
N ASP A 168 -25.48 -3.21 16.25
CA ASP A 168 -25.77 -3.01 14.83
C ASP A 168 -24.66 -2.24 14.08
N LEU A 169 -23.73 -1.62 14.81
CA LEU A 169 -22.61 -0.84 14.26
C LEU A 169 -21.23 -1.43 14.58
N PHE A 170 -21.10 -2.14 15.70
CA PHE A 170 -19.84 -2.74 16.14
C PHE A 170 -20.04 -4.21 16.54
N ASP A 171 -19.11 -5.05 16.09
CA ASP A 171 -18.93 -6.39 16.65
C ASP A 171 -18.06 -6.35 17.93
N ALA A 172 -18.09 -7.44 18.70
CA ALA A 172 -17.38 -7.53 19.97
C ALA A 172 -15.85 -7.50 19.79
N GLU A 173 -15.32 -8.12 18.73
CA GLU A 173 -13.87 -8.18 18.45
C GLU A 173 -13.30 -6.78 18.22
N ARG A 174 -14.02 -5.95 17.46
CA ARG A 174 -13.67 -4.55 17.20
C ARG A 174 -13.65 -3.72 18.47
N VAL A 175 -14.62 -3.90 19.36
CA VAL A 175 -14.70 -3.15 20.62
C VAL A 175 -13.60 -3.59 21.59
N GLU A 176 -13.31 -4.89 21.65
CA GLU A 176 -12.20 -5.42 22.44
C GLU A 176 -10.84 -4.85 21.97
N LEU A 177 -10.67 -4.69 20.65
CA LEU A 177 -9.50 -4.05 20.07
C LEU A 177 -9.41 -2.56 20.44
N ILE A 178 -10.53 -1.83 20.36
CA ILE A 178 -10.60 -0.42 20.80
C ILE A 178 -10.23 -0.32 22.30
N GLY A 179 -10.78 -1.20 23.14
CA GLY A 179 -10.45 -1.25 24.57
C GLY A 179 -8.98 -1.56 24.83
N SER A 180 -8.40 -2.50 24.09
CA SER A 180 -6.98 -2.85 24.18
C SER A 180 -6.06 -1.69 23.79
N ARG A 181 -6.40 -0.94 22.74
CA ARG A 181 -5.68 0.27 22.33
C ARG A 181 -5.85 1.40 23.35
N LEU A 182 -7.05 1.60 23.91
CA LEU A 182 -7.27 2.59 24.98
C LEU A 182 -6.41 2.29 26.21
N ARG A 183 -6.35 1.02 26.63
CA ARG A 183 -5.49 0.56 27.73
C ARG A 183 -4.01 0.80 27.44
N LEU A 184 -3.56 0.60 26.20
CA LEU A 184 -2.19 0.88 25.77
C LEU A 184 -1.86 2.38 25.92
N LEU A 185 -2.76 3.27 25.53
CA LEU A 185 -2.58 4.72 25.66
C LEU A 185 -2.50 5.14 27.13
N LEU A 186 -3.40 4.62 27.97
CA LEU A 186 -3.39 4.90 29.41
C LEU A 186 -2.11 4.40 30.09
N ARG A 187 -1.64 3.19 29.74
CA ARG A 187 -0.36 2.65 30.22
C ARG A 187 0.82 3.50 29.76
N THR A 188 0.83 3.90 28.50
CA THR A 188 1.89 4.76 27.93
C THR A 188 1.96 6.09 28.68
N PHE A 189 0.80 6.69 29.00
CA PHE A 189 0.76 7.91 29.79
C PHE A 189 1.27 7.71 31.22
N ALA A 190 0.88 6.62 31.88
CA ALA A 190 1.30 6.31 33.24
C ALA A 190 2.82 6.08 33.35
N GLU A 191 3.44 5.48 32.34
CA GLU A 191 4.88 5.18 32.33
C GLU A 191 5.72 6.33 31.77
N ARG A 192 5.24 7.01 30.72
CA ARG A 192 6.01 7.98 29.92
C ARG A 192 5.12 9.16 29.50
N PRO A 193 4.69 10.02 30.44
CA PRO A 193 3.78 11.13 30.16
C PRO A 193 4.37 12.20 29.23
N ALA A 194 5.70 12.28 29.14
CA ALA A 194 6.40 13.19 28.23
C ALA A 194 6.48 12.69 26.76
N THR A 195 5.93 11.51 26.44
CA THR A 195 5.94 10.97 25.07
C THR A 195 5.29 11.95 24.10
N PRO A 196 5.96 12.35 23.00
CA PRO A 196 5.35 13.15 21.94
C PRO A 196 4.15 12.42 21.34
N VAL A 197 3.07 13.13 21.01
CA VAL A 197 1.87 12.54 20.43
C VAL A 197 2.19 11.76 19.15
N ALA A 198 3.09 12.28 18.30
CA ALA A 198 3.55 11.59 17.08
C ALA A 198 4.24 10.24 17.34
N ALA A 199 4.73 9.99 18.55
CA ALA A 199 5.45 8.78 18.94
C ALA A 199 4.61 7.83 19.83
N VAL A 200 3.33 8.15 20.04
CA VAL A 200 2.42 7.31 20.81
C VAL A 200 2.19 5.99 20.05
N PRO A 201 2.24 4.83 20.74
CA PRO A 201 2.06 3.55 20.07
C PRO A 201 0.63 3.40 19.53
N LEU A 202 0.52 3.10 18.23
CA LEU A 202 -0.75 2.95 17.52
C LEU A 202 -1.36 1.54 17.63
N LEU A 203 -0.47 0.55 17.64
CA LEU A 203 -0.78 -0.87 17.55
C LEU A 203 -0.47 -1.52 18.89
N THR A 204 -1.32 -2.45 19.32
CA THR A 204 -0.93 -3.38 20.40
C THR A 204 0.30 -4.20 19.95
N HIS A 205 0.90 -4.91 20.90
CA HIS A 205 2.02 -5.79 20.58
C HIS A 205 1.61 -6.84 19.54
N GLU A 206 0.44 -7.44 19.72
CA GLU A 206 -0.14 -8.46 18.85
C GLU A 206 -0.42 -7.89 17.45
N GLU A 207 -1.01 -6.69 17.36
CA GLU A 207 -1.24 -6.02 16.06
C GLU A 207 0.08 -5.70 15.35
N ARG A 208 1.11 -5.28 16.09
CA ARG A 208 2.43 -4.99 15.54
C ARG A 208 3.08 -6.27 15.00
N GLU A 209 3.03 -7.37 15.74
CA GLU A 209 3.55 -8.66 15.30
C GLU A 209 2.76 -9.23 14.11
N GLN A 210 1.45 -8.99 14.04
CA GLN A 210 0.65 -9.36 12.87
C GLN A 210 1.08 -8.55 11.63
N VAL A 211 1.25 -7.23 11.75
CA VAL A 211 1.65 -6.38 10.62
C VAL A 211 3.07 -6.68 10.15
N ILE A 212 4.04 -6.79 11.07
CA ILE A 212 5.45 -7.00 10.72
C ILE A 212 5.73 -8.47 10.38
N GLY A 213 5.06 -9.38 11.07
CA GLY A 213 5.22 -10.82 10.92
C GLY A 213 4.27 -11.38 9.87
N ASP A 214 2.98 -11.49 10.16
CA ASP A 214 2.03 -12.22 9.33
C ASP A 214 1.84 -11.56 7.95
N TRP A 215 1.60 -10.25 7.91
CA TRP A 215 1.35 -9.50 6.67
C TRP A 215 2.63 -9.07 5.96
N GLY A 216 3.68 -8.76 6.72
CA GLY A 216 5.02 -8.49 6.20
C GLY A 216 5.63 -9.69 5.47
N GLY A 217 4.90 -10.81 5.45
CA GLY A 217 5.34 -12.07 4.88
C GLY A 217 6.57 -12.50 5.64
N ARG A 218 6.41 -12.85 6.94
CA ARG A 218 7.40 -13.59 7.75
C ARG A 218 8.11 -14.45 6.75
N ARG A 219 9.39 -14.12 6.49
CA ARG A 219 10.29 -14.71 5.51
C ARG A 219 9.93 -16.17 5.37
N ALA A 220 9.00 -16.46 4.46
CA ALA A 220 8.19 -17.65 4.70
C ALA A 220 9.15 -18.80 4.75
N GLU A 221 8.95 -19.64 5.74
CA GLU A 221 9.23 -21.06 5.68
C GLU A 221 8.48 -21.68 4.49
N SER A 222 8.54 -21.08 3.30
CA SER A 222 8.51 -21.77 2.04
C SER A 222 9.79 -22.59 1.98
N GLY A 223 9.83 -23.66 2.79
CA GLY A 223 10.69 -24.84 2.62
C GLY A 223 10.47 -25.57 1.29
N HIS A 224 9.95 -24.87 0.27
CA HIS A 224 9.58 -25.33 -1.05
C HIS A 224 10.06 -24.39 -2.16
N VAL A 225 10.68 -23.23 -1.86
CA VAL A 225 11.44 -22.47 -2.85
C VAL A 225 12.91 -22.66 -2.53
N PRO A 226 13.64 -23.53 -3.28
CA PRO A 226 15.07 -23.70 -3.10
C PRO A 226 15.78 -22.35 -3.04
N ALA A 227 16.82 -22.23 -2.20
CA ALA A 227 17.66 -21.05 -2.15
C ALA A 227 18.09 -20.66 -3.57
N ARG A 228 17.42 -19.65 -4.13
CA ARG A 228 17.59 -19.29 -5.52
C ARG A 228 18.84 -18.45 -5.64
N VAL A 229 19.79 -18.87 -6.47
CA VAL A 229 20.92 -18.04 -6.85
C VAL A 229 20.38 -16.86 -7.67
N PRO A 230 20.50 -15.60 -7.21
CA PRO A 230 20.07 -14.44 -7.98
C PRO A 230 20.82 -14.37 -9.30
N ALA A 231 20.12 -13.98 -10.38
CA ALA A 231 20.72 -13.88 -11.70
C ALA A 231 20.21 -12.63 -12.42
N THR A 232 20.94 -12.19 -13.43
CA THR A 232 20.46 -11.16 -14.36
C THR A 232 19.35 -11.73 -15.22
N LEU A 233 18.50 -10.83 -15.73
CA LEU A 233 17.44 -11.19 -16.67
C LEU A 233 18.00 -11.87 -17.93
N THR A 234 19.14 -11.38 -18.41
CA THR A 234 19.88 -11.97 -19.54
C THR A 234 20.28 -13.41 -19.25
N GLN A 235 20.84 -13.70 -18.07
CA GLN A 235 21.20 -15.07 -17.67
C GLN A 235 19.97 -15.98 -17.64
N ARG A 236 18.84 -15.54 -17.08
CA ARG A 236 17.59 -16.33 -17.06
C ARG A 236 17.08 -16.67 -18.46
N PHE A 237 17.11 -15.70 -19.36
CA PHE A 237 16.73 -15.92 -20.75
C PHE A 237 17.68 -16.92 -21.42
N GLU A 238 18.99 -16.76 -21.26
CA GLU A 238 19.98 -17.66 -21.85
C GLU A 238 19.92 -19.08 -21.27
N ASP A 239 19.61 -19.23 -19.98
CA ASP A 239 19.34 -20.53 -19.35
C ASP A 239 18.16 -21.23 -20.07
N GLN A 240 17.08 -20.48 -20.34
CA GLN A 240 15.92 -20.99 -21.06
C GLN A 240 16.23 -21.31 -22.52
N VAL A 241 17.04 -20.48 -23.20
CA VAL A 241 17.49 -20.74 -24.57
C VAL A 241 18.23 -22.07 -24.66
N ARG A 242 19.07 -22.40 -23.68
CA ARG A 242 19.77 -23.69 -23.63
C ARG A 242 18.83 -24.85 -23.33
N ALA A 243 17.79 -24.63 -22.53
CA ALA A 243 16.82 -25.66 -22.18
C ALA A 243 15.92 -26.05 -23.37
N THR A 244 15.43 -25.07 -24.13
CA THR A 244 14.44 -25.29 -25.22
C THR A 244 14.73 -24.47 -26.49
N PRO A 245 15.88 -24.68 -27.15
CA PRO A 245 16.36 -23.79 -28.22
C PRO A 245 15.46 -23.77 -29.47
N ASP A 246 14.79 -24.89 -29.74
CA ASP A 246 13.91 -25.10 -30.90
C ASP A 246 12.46 -24.68 -30.66
N ALA A 247 12.06 -24.46 -29.40
CA ALA A 247 10.70 -24.04 -29.07
C ALA A 247 10.43 -22.59 -29.53
N PRO A 248 9.19 -22.26 -29.93
CA PRO A 248 8.81 -20.89 -30.27
C PRO A 248 8.90 -19.98 -29.04
N ALA A 249 9.57 -18.83 -29.17
CA ALA A 249 9.79 -17.88 -28.08
C ALA A 249 8.95 -16.61 -28.24
N VAL A 250 8.84 -16.10 -29.48
CA VAL A 250 8.04 -14.92 -29.81
C VAL A 250 7.34 -15.11 -31.15
N ALA A 251 6.08 -14.69 -31.23
CA ALA A 251 5.30 -14.68 -32.46
C ALA A 251 4.52 -13.37 -32.63
N ASP A 252 4.47 -12.90 -33.86
CA ASP A 252 3.79 -11.68 -34.33
C ASP A 252 3.17 -11.98 -35.70
N GLY A 253 1.85 -12.12 -35.75
CA GLY A 253 1.17 -12.70 -36.92
C GLY A 253 1.73 -14.08 -37.29
N GLU A 254 2.15 -14.24 -38.54
CA GLU A 254 2.79 -15.47 -39.06
C GLU A 254 4.30 -15.53 -38.75
N ARG A 255 4.93 -14.41 -38.37
CA ARG A 255 6.37 -14.37 -38.07
C ARG A 255 6.60 -14.93 -36.67
N SER A 256 7.39 -16.01 -36.59
CA SER A 256 7.75 -16.66 -35.31
C SER A 256 9.24 -16.93 -35.22
N LEU A 257 9.83 -16.63 -34.06
CA LEU A 257 11.22 -16.91 -33.75
C LEU A 257 11.30 -17.96 -32.63
N SER A 258 12.11 -19.00 -32.85
CA SER A 258 12.47 -19.91 -31.77
C SER A 258 13.40 -19.23 -30.76
N TYR A 259 13.55 -19.81 -29.57
CA TYR A 259 14.49 -19.31 -28.55
C TYR A 259 15.90 -19.10 -29.10
N ARG A 260 16.42 -20.05 -29.88
CA ARG A 260 17.74 -19.94 -30.51
C ARG A 260 17.83 -18.80 -31.53
N ARG A 261 16.79 -18.62 -32.36
CA ARG A 261 16.77 -17.53 -33.36
C ARG A 261 16.62 -16.16 -32.71
N LEU A 262 15.80 -16.08 -31.66
CA LEU A 262 15.64 -14.86 -30.86
C LEU A 262 16.94 -14.49 -30.15
N ASP A 263 17.63 -15.46 -29.55
CA ASP A 263 18.92 -15.24 -28.89
C ASP A 263 19.99 -14.76 -29.88
N ALA A 264 20.11 -15.42 -31.04
CA ALA A 264 21.03 -15.03 -32.10
C ALA A 264 20.78 -13.59 -32.59
N ALA A 265 19.52 -13.22 -32.83
CA ALA A 265 19.15 -11.87 -33.22
C ALA A 265 19.47 -10.84 -32.12
N ALA A 266 19.19 -11.18 -30.85
CA ALA A 266 19.50 -10.32 -29.72
C ALA A 266 21.02 -10.16 -29.50
N ASN A 267 21.82 -11.21 -29.75
CA ASN A 267 23.28 -11.13 -29.68
C ASN A 267 23.84 -10.21 -30.79
N ARG A 268 23.31 -10.28 -32.02
CA ARG A 268 23.66 -9.35 -33.11
C ARG A 268 23.30 -7.91 -32.75
N MET A 269 22.09 -7.69 -32.22
CA MET A 269 21.64 -6.38 -31.75
C MET A 269 22.55 -5.83 -30.65
N ALA A 270 22.92 -6.65 -29.67
CA ALA A 270 23.83 -6.25 -28.60
C ALA A 270 25.20 -5.80 -29.16
N ARG A 271 25.77 -6.53 -30.12
CA ARG A 271 27.03 -6.14 -30.77
C ARG A 271 26.93 -4.85 -31.56
N LEU A 272 25.81 -4.63 -32.26
CA LEU A 272 25.55 -3.36 -32.93
C LEU A 272 25.55 -2.22 -31.91
N LEU A 273 24.83 -2.37 -30.80
CA LEU A 273 24.76 -1.38 -29.73
C LEU A 273 26.14 -1.08 -29.12
N LEU A 274 26.94 -2.11 -28.85
CA LEU A 274 28.34 -1.96 -28.40
C LEU A 274 29.18 -1.20 -29.42
N ALA A 275 29.05 -1.50 -30.72
CA ALA A 275 29.73 -0.77 -31.80
C ALA A 275 29.28 0.69 -31.92
N ARG A 276 28.04 1.00 -31.53
CA ARG A 276 27.51 2.37 -31.40
C ARG A 276 27.85 3.05 -30.07
N GLY A 277 28.69 2.42 -29.24
CA GLY A 277 29.28 3.01 -28.04
C GLY A 277 28.54 2.74 -26.73
N VAL A 278 27.50 1.90 -26.73
CA VAL A 278 26.81 1.47 -25.50
C VAL A 278 27.77 0.73 -24.59
N LYS A 279 27.71 1.02 -23.28
CA LYS A 279 28.48 0.33 -22.24
C LYS A 279 27.56 -0.17 -21.13
N PRO A 280 28.00 -1.15 -20.32
CA PRO A 280 27.28 -1.54 -19.12
C PRO A 280 26.96 -0.36 -18.21
N GLY A 281 25.69 -0.21 -17.83
CA GLY A 281 25.18 0.92 -17.04
C GLY A 281 24.58 2.07 -17.85
N ASP A 282 24.74 2.09 -19.17
CA ASP A 282 24.07 3.06 -20.05
C ASP A 282 22.57 2.76 -20.19
N PHE A 283 21.84 3.70 -20.79
CA PHE A 283 20.48 3.49 -21.26
C PHE A 283 20.39 3.48 -22.79
N VAL A 284 19.53 2.62 -23.32
CA VAL A 284 19.16 2.61 -24.74
C VAL A 284 17.68 2.91 -24.85
N ALA A 285 17.34 3.99 -25.55
CA ALA A 285 15.95 4.29 -25.87
C ALA A 285 15.46 3.39 -27.00
N VAL A 286 14.33 2.71 -26.78
CA VAL A 286 13.73 1.76 -27.74
C VAL A 286 12.37 2.30 -28.15
N ALA A 287 12.31 2.88 -29.35
CA ALA A 287 11.12 3.49 -29.95
C ALA A 287 10.63 2.64 -31.13
N LEU A 288 10.19 1.42 -30.84
CA LEU A 288 9.68 0.45 -31.81
C LEU A 288 8.19 0.17 -31.56
N PRO A 289 7.40 -0.09 -32.63
CA PRO A 289 6.07 -0.67 -32.45
C PRO A 289 6.17 -2.05 -31.78
N ARG A 290 5.05 -2.54 -31.24
CA ARG A 290 4.97 -3.94 -30.80
C ARG A 290 5.29 -4.83 -32.00
N GLY A 291 6.20 -5.79 -31.80
CA GLY A 291 6.61 -6.74 -32.83
C GLY A 291 7.83 -7.53 -32.39
N THR A 292 8.26 -8.48 -33.22
CA THR A 292 9.47 -9.29 -32.94
C THR A 292 10.73 -8.43 -32.78
N ASP A 293 10.87 -7.37 -33.58
CA ASP A 293 12.05 -6.49 -33.54
C ASP A 293 12.13 -5.68 -32.25
N LEU A 294 10.99 -5.35 -31.61
CA LEU A 294 10.96 -4.78 -30.27
C LEU A 294 11.59 -5.75 -29.27
N ILE A 295 11.17 -7.01 -29.26
CA ILE A 295 11.69 -8.01 -28.31
C ILE A 295 13.20 -8.23 -28.52
N VAL A 296 13.66 -8.26 -29.78
CA VAL A 296 15.09 -8.32 -30.13
C VAL A 296 15.84 -7.09 -29.59
N ALA A 297 15.31 -5.88 -29.75
CA ALA A 297 15.93 -4.65 -29.25
C ALA A 297 16.01 -4.61 -27.72
N LEU A 298 14.96 -5.05 -27.01
CA LEU A 298 14.95 -5.13 -25.55
C LEU A 298 16.01 -6.13 -25.06
N LEU A 299 16.04 -7.35 -25.60
CA LEU A 299 17.02 -8.37 -25.21
C LEU A 299 18.45 -7.98 -25.60
N GLY A 300 18.64 -7.38 -26.78
CA GLY A 300 19.94 -6.90 -27.23
C GLY A 300 20.50 -5.80 -26.34
N THR A 301 19.64 -4.88 -25.89
CA THR A 301 20.00 -3.85 -24.90
C THR A 301 20.49 -4.46 -23.59
N LEU A 302 19.72 -5.42 -23.05
CA LEU A 302 20.09 -6.13 -21.81
C LEU A 302 21.38 -6.94 -21.97
N LYS A 303 21.62 -7.54 -23.15
CA LYS A 303 22.84 -8.29 -23.48
C LYS A 303 24.08 -7.41 -23.68
N ALA A 304 23.89 -6.16 -24.12
CA ALA A 304 24.94 -5.14 -24.12
C ALA A 304 25.26 -4.61 -22.71
N GLY A 305 24.41 -4.91 -21.72
CA GLY A 305 24.55 -4.49 -20.32
C GLY A 305 23.90 -3.14 -20.00
N ALA A 306 23.09 -2.62 -20.91
CA ALA A 306 22.35 -1.39 -20.73
C ALA A 306 20.92 -1.65 -20.25
N GLY A 307 20.33 -0.66 -19.61
CA GLY A 307 18.90 -0.64 -19.31
C GLY A 307 18.10 -0.11 -20.50
N TYR A 308 17.00 -0.77 -20.87
CA TYR A 308 16.14 -0.24 -21.93
C TYR A 308 15.20 0.84 -21.42
N LEU A 309 15.01 1.89 -22.21
CA LEU A 309 14.02 2.94 -22.02
C LEU A 309 12.97 2.82 -23.14
N PRO A 310 11.82 2.17 -22.91
CA PRO A 310 10.80 2.02 -23.93
C PRO A 310 10.10 3.37 -24.15
N ILE A 311 10.10 3.85 -25.40
CA ILE A 311 9.42 5.07 -25.82
C ILE A 311 8.27 4.65 -26.74
N ASP A 312 7.04 4.91 -26.32
CA ASP A 312 5.89 4.66 -27.17
C ASP A 312 5.92 5.60 -28.39
N PRO A 313 5.98 5.06 -29.62
CA PRO A 313 5.97 5.88 -30.81
C PRO A 313 4.68 6.67 -31.02
N SER A 314 3.62 6.48 -30.23
CA SER A 314 2.40 7.31 -30.28
C SER A 314 2.49 8.57 -29.43
N TYR A 315 3.49 8.68 -28.54
CA TYR A 315 3.60 9.82 -27.63
C TYR A 315 3.80 11.16 -28.36
N PRO A 316 3.29 12.27 -27.78
CA PRO A 316 3.58 13.62 -28.26
C PRO A 316 5.09 13.90 -28.32
N ALA A 317 5.53 14.67 -29.31
CA ALA A 317 6.96 14.95 -29.53
C ALA A 317 7.65 15.61 -28.33
N GLU A 318 6.95 16.50 -27.62
CA GLU A 318 7.46 17.15 -26.41
C GLU A 318 7.74 16.13 -25.29
N ARG A 319 6.85 15.14 -25.11
CA ARG A 319 7.04 14.07 -24.12
C ARG A 319 8.24 13.20 -24.48
N VAL A 320 8.40 12.86 -25.76
CA VAL A 320 9.55 12.08 -26.24
C VAL A 320 10.85 12.86 -26.01
N SER A 321 10.88 14.14 -26.37
CA SER A 321 12.06 15.00 -26.19
C SER A 321 12.44 15.10 -24.72
N PHE A 322 11.47 15.35 -23.84
CA PHE A 322 11.68 15.36 -22.40
C PHE A 322 12.29 14.04 -21.88
N MET A 323 11.78 12.89 -22.31
CA MET A 323 12.29 11.58 -21.87
C MET A 323 13.73 11.35 -22.34
N LEU A 324 14.07 11.78 -23.56
CA LEU A 324 15.43 11.68 -24.10
C LEU A 324 16.39 12.61 -23.35
N ASP A 325 15.98 13.85 -23.08
CA ASP A 325 16.79 14.83 -22.35
C ASP A 325 17.04 14.36 -20.90
N ASP A 326 16.00 13.93 -20.21
CA ASP A 326 16.05 13.50 -18.80
C ASP A 326 16.83 12.20 -18.61
N ALA A 327 16.63 11.20 -19.48
CA ALA A 327 17.32 9.91 -19.37
C ALA A 327 18.70 9.90 -20.02
N SER A 328 18.98 10.81 -20.96
CA SER A 328 20.25 10.89 -21.71
C SER A 328 20.74 9.53 -22.23
N PRO A 329 19.94 8.79 -23.03
CA PRO A 329 20.33 7.47 -23.51
C PRO A 329 21.55 7.55 -24.45
N SER A 330 22.45 6.57 -24.38
CA SER A 330 23.62 6.52 -25.26
C SER A 330 23.24 6.27 -26.73
N VAL A 331 22.16 5.52 -26.96
CA VAL A 331 21.66 5.17 -28.30
C VAL A 331 20.13 5.20 -28.32
N VAL A 332 19.58 5.60 -29.46
CA VAL A 332 18.14 5.48 -29.78
C VAL A 332 17.95 4.44 -30.88
N VAL A 333 17.24 3.36 -30.59
CA VAL A 333 16.77 2.37 -31.57
C VAL A 333 15.34 2.72 -31.98
N CYS A 334 15.08 2.87 -33.28
CA CYS A 334 13.76 3.23 -33.79
C CYS A 334 13.40 2.47 -35.07
N ALA A 335 12.11 2.45 -35.41
CA ALA A 335 11.65 1.73 -36.60
C ALA A 335 12.20 2.39 -37.88
N GLY A 336 12.25 3.72 -37.95
CA GLY A 336 12.75 4.45 -39.11
C GLY A 336 13.01 5.92 -38.77
N THR A 337 13.24 6.74 -39.79
CA THR A 337 13.77 8.10 -39.66
C THR A 337 12.70 9.21 -39.68
N THR A 338 11.44 8.90 -39.35
CA THR A 338 10.31 9.84 -39.59
C THR A 338 10.03 10.82 -38.45
N ARG A 339 10.56 10.60 -37.24
CA ARG A 339 10.30 11.47 -36.07
C ARG A 339 11.51 12.34 -35.76
N PRO A 340 11.41 13.69 -35.89
CA PRO A 340 12.52 14.61 -35.65
C PRO A 340 13.24 14.40 -34.31
N ALA A 341 12.49 14.30 -33.21
CA ALA A 341 13.07 14.14 -31.87
C ALA A 341 13.93 12.86 -31.70
N LEU A 342 13.62 11.79 -32.43
CA LEU A 342 14.39 10.54 -32.37
C LEU A 342 15.64 10.59 -33.26
N ILE A 343 15.51 11.16 -34.46
CA ILE A 343 16.60 11.18 -35.47
C ILE A 343 17.66 12.25 -35.21
N THR A 344 17.34 13.30 -34.45
CA THR A 344 18.33 14.30 -34.05
C THR A 344 19.27 13.79 -32.96
N HIS A 345 19.01 12.63 -32.38
CA HIS A 345 19.92 12.00 -31.43
C HIS A 345 21.25 11.64 -32.11
N PRO A 346 22.41 11.95 -31.51
CA PRO A 346 23.73 11.74 -32.15
C PRO A 346 24.02 10.30 -32.55
N SER A 347 23.45 9.33 -31.82
CA SER A 347 23.59 7.90 -32.10
C SER A 347 22.20 7.28 -32.24
N VAL A 348 21.72 7.20 -33.49
CA VAL A 348 20.43 6.62 -33.85
C VAL A 348 20.62 5.34 -34.68
N VAL A 349 19.78 4.35 -34.41
CA VAL A 349 19.75 3.05 -35.10
C VAL A 349 18.36 2.87 -35.71
N PRO A 350 18.14 3.28 -36.97
CA PRO A 350 16.88 3.07 -37.68
C PRO A 350 16.82 1.65 -38.25
N LEU A 351 15.99 0.77 -37.68
CA LEU A 351 15.93 -0.64 -38.08
C LEU A 351 15.35 -0.86 -39.48
N ALA A 352 14.53 0.03 -40.02
CA ALA A 352 14.06 -0.07 -41.40
C ALA A 352 15.11 0.34 -42.45
N ASP A 353 16.27 0.86 -42.03
CA ASP A 353 17.36 1.17 -42.96
C ASP A 353 18.04 -0.14 -43.44
N PRO A 354 18.06 -0.41 -44.75
CA PRO A 354 18.71 -1.61 -45.29
C PRO A 354 20.18 -1.74 -44.88
N ALA A 355 20.92 -0.62 -44.75
CA ALA A 355 22.32 -0.67 -44.35
C ALA A 355 22.49 -1.18 -42.90
N VAL A 356 21.56 -0.84 -42.01
CA VAL A 356 21.55 -1.34 -40.62
C VAL A 356 21.19 -2.82 -40.59
N GLN A 357 20.26 -3.26 -41.43
CA GLN A 357 19.89 -4.68 -41.56
C GLN A 357 21.05 -5.52 -42.11
N ASP A 358 21.75 -5.02 -43.12
CA ASP A 358 22.94 -5.68 -43.68
C ASP A 358 24.07 -5.77 -42.64
N GLU A 359 24.30 -4.70 -41.86
CA GLU A 359 25.26 -4.71 -40.75
C GLU A 359 24.89 -5.77 -39.70
N LEU A 360 23.63 -5.81 -39.24
CA LEU A 360 23.13 -6.81 -38.29
C LEU A 360 23.33 -8.24 -38.81
N ALA A 361 23.04 -8.48 -40.10
CA ALA A 361 23.18 -9.78 -40.75
C ALA A 361 24.63 -10.28 -40.84
N LEU A 362 25.62 -9.39 -40.73
CA LEU A 362 27.04 -9.75 -40.71
C LEU A 362 27.63 -9.96 -39.31
N LEU A 363 26.95 -9.48 -38.26
CA LEU A 363 27.44 -9.60 -36.89
C LEU A 363 27.39 -11.04 -36.35
N PRO A 364 28.31 -11.47 -35.47
CA PRO A 364 28.27 -12.83 -34.92
C PRO A 364 26.99 -13.12 -34.10
N GLU A 365 26.52 -14.37 -34.16
CA GLU A 365 25.30 -14.84 -33.46
C GLU A 365 25.54 -15.40 -32.06
N HIS A 366 26.78 -15.76 -31.73
CA HIS A 366 27.10 -16.40 -30.45
C HIS A 366 26.92 -15.45 -29.28
N ARG A 367 26.86 -15.99 -28.06
CA ARG A 367 26.71 -15.22 -26.81
C ARG A 367 27.71 -14.06 -26.75
N VAL A 368 27.27 -12.91 -26.24
CA VAL A 368 28.14 -11.75 -26.00
C VAL A 368 28.88 -11.94 -24.68
N GLU A 369 30.20 -11.87 -24.73
CA GLU A 369 31.07 -12.08 -23.56
C GLU A 369 31.40 -10.78 -22.82
N ASP A 370 31.82 -10.89 -21.54
CA ASP A 370 32.15 -9.71 -20.72
C ASP A 370 33.31 -8.89 -21.31
N GLY A 371 34.23 -9.55 -22.02
CA GLY A 371 35.31 -8.89 -22.74
C GLY A 371 34.83 -7.98 -23.88
N GLU A 372 33.73 -8.33 -24.54
CA GLU A 372 33.12 -7.49 -25.59
C GLU A 372 32.42 -6.27 -24.99
N ARG A 373 31.80 -6.44 -23.81
CA ARG A 373 31.15 -5.34 -23.05
C ARG A 373 32.15 -4.42 -22.35
N GLY A 374 33.35 -4.91 -22.07
CA GLY A 374 34.37 -4.23 -21.26
C GLY A 374 34.15 -4.34 -19.74
N ALA A 375 33.05 -4.94 -19.29
CA ALA A 375 32.76 -5.21 -17.87
C ALA A 375 31.70 -6.33 -17.71
N PRO A 376 31.70 -7.06 -16.58
CA PRO A 376 30.66 -8.04 -16.27
C PRO A 376 29.33 -7.38 -15.92
N LEU A 377 28.23 -8.06 -16.24
CA LEU A 377 26.89 -7.64 -15.84
C LEU A 377 26.70 -7.83 -14.33
N ARG A 378 26.12 -6.83 -13.66
CA ARG A 378 25.83 -6.87 -12.23
C ARG A 378 24.33 -6.92 -11.98
N LEU A 379 23.96 -7.56 -10.87
CA LEU A 379 22.56 -7.64 -10.43
C LEU A 379 21.95 -6.27 -10.10
N ALA A 380 22.80 -5.30 -9.75
CA ALA A 380 22.41 -3.94 -9.43
C ALA A 380 22.37 -3.01 -10.66
N ASP A 381 22.77 -3.49 -11.85
CA ASP A 381 22.61 -2.70 -13.07
C ASP A 381 21.12 -2.60 -13.42
N ALA A 382 20.72 -1.45 -13.99
CA ALA A 382 19.37 -1.21 -14.42
C ALA A 382 18.99 -2.14 -15.59
N ALA A 383 17.90 -2.89 -15.44
CA ALA A 383 17.31 -3.66 -16.53
C ALA A 383 16.45 -2.76 -17.44
N TYR A 384 15.72 -1.82 -16.84
CA TYR A 384 14.90 -0.86 -17.60
C TYR A 384 14.65 0.44 -16.84
N VAL A 385 14.23 1.46 -17.59
CA VAL A 385 13.68 2.71 -17.06
C VAL A 385 12.32 2.94 -17.69
N ILE A 386 11.26 2.98 -16.89
CA ILE A 386 9.90 3.27 -17.36
C ILE A 386 9.41 4.58 -16.75
N TYR A 387 8.90 5.48 -17.59
CA TYR A 387 8.39 6.78 -17.16
C TYR A 387 6.94 6.68 -16.65
N THR A 388 6.69 7.30 -15.50
CA THR A 388 5.36 7.39 -14.88
C THR A 388 4.96 8.84 -14.67
N SER A 389 3.67 9.12 -14.38
CA SER A 389 3.24 10.46 -13.97
C SER A 389 3.87 10.83 -12.62
N GLY A 390 4.55 11.97 -12.56
CA GLY A 390 5.03 12.54 -11.30
C GLY A 390 3.94 13.34 -10.60
N SER A 391 3.97 13.36 -9.26
CA SER A 391 3.08 14.20 -8.44
C SER A 391 3.27 15.71 -8.68
N THR A 392 4.41 16.10 -9.24
CA THR A 392 4.76 17.48 -9.62
C THR A 392 4.31 17.86 -11.04
N GLY A 393 3.60 16.97 -11.74
CA GLY A 393 3.15 17.17 -13.12
C GLY A 393 4.19 16.84 -14.20
N ARG A 394 5.48 16.68 -13.85
CA ARG A 394 6.52 16.19 -14.78
C ARG A 394 6.64 14.67 -14.69
N PRO A 395 6.77 13.95 -15.82
CA PRO A 395 7.04 12.51 -15.80
C PRO A 395 8.35 12.20 -15.06
N LYS A 396 8.41 11.04 -14.39
CA LYS A 396 9.63 10.55 -13.70
C LYS A 396 10.03 9.17 -14.22
N GLY A 397 11.30 9.00 -14.56
CA GLY A 397 11.88 7.70 -14.93
C GLY A 397 12.11 6.83 -13.69
N VAL A 398 11.55 5.62 -13.67
CA VAL A 398 11.79 4.63 -12.62
C VAL A 398 12.77 3.59 -13.15
N ALA A 399 14.02 3.66 -12.69
CA ALA A 399 15.04 2.67 -13.00
C ALA A 399 14.87 1.42 -12.12
N VAL A 400 14.70 0.26 -12.76
CA VAL A 400 14.51 -1.02 -12.08
C VAL A 400 15.69 -1.94 -12.39
N GLU A 401 16.34 -2.42 -11.35
CA GLU A 401 17.53 -3.26 -11.44
C GLU A 401 17.21 -4.72 -11.77
N HIS A 402 18.19 -5.44 -12.31
CA HIS A 402 18.08 -6.86 -12.60
C HIS A 402 17.62 -7.71 -11.40
N ARG A 403 18.17 -7.49 -10.19
CA ARG A 403 17.76 -8.25 -8.98
C ARG A 403 16.28 -8.08 -8.65
N THR A 404 15.72 -6.90 -8.89
CA THR A 404 14.31 -6.62 -8.62
C THR A 404 13.42 -7.35 -9.62
N VAL A 405 13.78 -7.29 -10.91
CA VAL A 405 13.08 -8.04 -11.95
C VAL A 405 13.20 -9.55 -11.73
N ASP A 406 14.38 -10.04 -11.35
CA ASP A 406 14.64 -11.45 -11.09
C ASP A 406 13.77 -11.99 -9.94
N SER A 407 13.66 -11.24 -8.84
CA SER A 407 12.79 -11.56 -7.71
C SER A 407 11.31 -11.50 -8.10
N TYR A 408 10.88 -10.46 -8.82
CA TYR A 408 9.50 -10.32 -9.27
C TYR A 408 9.07 -11.47 -10.19
N LEU A 409 9.90 -11.82 -11.19
CA LEU A 409 9.60 -12.92 -12.10
C LEU A 409 9.60 -14.28 -11.38
N ALA A 410 10.37 -14.45 -10.30
CA ALA A 410 10.28 -15.66 -9.48
C ALA A 410 8.92 -15.79 -8.80
N PHE A 411 8.41 -14.71 -8.21
CA PHE A 411 7.05 -14.68 -7.71
C PHE A 411 6.04 -14.92 -8.83
N ALA A 412 6.15 -14.20 -9.95
CA ALA A 412 5.19 -14.30 -11.05
C ALA A 412 5.11 -15.73 -11.63
N ARG A 413 6.24 -16.44 -11.79
CA ARG A 413 6.23 -17.84 -12.25
C ARG A 413 5.56 -18.79 -11.25
N ALA A 414 5.74 -18.56 -9.95
CA ALA A 414 5.11 -19.37 -8.91
C ALA A 414 3.60 -19.09 -8.81
N ALA A 415 3.20 -17.82 -8.93
CA ALA A 415 1.81 -17.40 -8.85
C ALA A 415 1.02 -17.69 -10.14
N TYR A 416 1.68 -17.69 -11.30
CA TYR A 416 1.05 -17.81 -12.62
C TYR A 416 1.70 -18.92 -13.46
N PRO A 417 1.36 -20.20 -13.24
CA PRO A 417 1.91 -21.32 -14.02
C PRO A 417 1.67 -21.20 -15.53
N GLY A 418 0.59 -20.51 -15.93
CA GLY A 418 0.26 -20.22 -17.32
C GLY A 418 1.33 -19.44 -18.10
N LEU A 419 2.29 -18.80 -17.41
CA LEU A 419 3.43 -18.13 -18.06
C LEU A 419 4.33 -19.09 -18.85
N ALA A 420 4.36 -20.38 -18.51
CA ALA A 420 5.12 -21.39 -19.26
C ALA A 420 4.44 -21.83 -20.58
N GLY A 421 3.20 -21.40 -20.83
CA GLY A 421 2.48 -21.64 -22.07
C GLY A 421 2.56 -20.46 -23.04
N GLN A 422 1.42 -19.93 -23.49
CA GLN A 422 1.34 -18.79 -24.40
C GLN A 422 0.82 -17.54 -23.67
N ALA A 423 1.66 -16.51 -23.59
CA ALA A 423 1.32 -15.22 -23.00
C ALA A 423 0.96 -14.19 -24.08
N LEU A 424 -0.19 -13.54 -23.94
CA LEU A 424 -0.60 -12.47 -24.84
C LEU A 424 -0.02 -11.13 -24.38
N VAL A 425 0.63 -10.42 -25.31
CA VAL A 425 1.22 -9.10 -25.10
C VAL A 425 0.54 -8.09 -26.01
N HIS A 426 -0.39 -7.35 -25.42
CA HIS A 426 -1.13 -6.25 -26.05
C HIS A 426 -0.73 -4.87 -25.53
N SER A 427 -0.28 -4.84 -24.27
CA SER A 427 0.01 -3.58 -23.58
C SER A 427 1.27 -2.93 -24.14
N PRO A 428 1.36 -1.58 -24.15
CA PRO A 428 2.56 -0.88 -24.59
C PRO A 428 3.80 -1.27 -23.78
N PRO A 429 5.00 -1.35 -24.40
CA PRO A 429 6.25 -1.64 -23.68
C PRO A 429 6.64 -0.54 -22.69
N SER A 430 6.07 0.67 -22.84
CA SER A 430 6.20 1.80 -21.91
C SER A 430 5.42 1.64 -20.60
N PHE A 431 4.73 0.51 -20.40
CA PHE A 431 4.05 0.17 -19.16
C PHE A 431 4.67 -1.07 -18.52
N ASP A 432 5.02 -0.99 -17.23
CA ASP A 432 5.70 -2.07 -16.49
C ASP A 432 4.88 -3.36 -16.39
N LEU A 433 3.56 -3.27 -16.48
CA LEU A 433 2.65 -4.42 -16.60
C LEU A 433 3.10 -5.39 -17.71
N THR A 434 3.63 -4.86 -18.82
CA THR A 434 4.09 -5.61 -20.00
C THR A 434 5.32 -6.48 -19.71
N VAL A 435 6.13 -6.12 -18.69
CA VAL A 435 7.33 -6.88 -18.28
C VAL A 435 6.97 -8.32 -17.93
N THR A 436 5.83 -8.57 -17.27
CA THR A 436 5.38 -9.93 -16.94
C THR A 436 5.05 -10.74 -18.19
N GLY A 437 4.34 -10.12 -19.14
CA GLY A 437 3.92 -10.79 -20.38
C GLY A 437 5.07 -11.08 -21.34
N ILE A 438 6.14 -10.27 -21.32
CA ILE A 438 7.35 -10.50 -22.13
C ILE A 438 8.31 -11.45 -21.41
N PHE A 439 8.78 -11.09 -20.23
CA PHE A 439 9.91 -11.79 -19.60
C PHE A 439 9.48 -12.98 -18.74
N GLY A 440 8.21 -13.06 -18.34
CA GLY A 440 7.64 -14.25 -17.71
C GLY A 440 7.79 -15.49 -18.59
N PRO A 441 7.17 -15.54 -19.79
CA PRO A 441 7.32 -16.69 -20.70
C PRO A 441 8.75 -16.91 -21.17
N LEU A 442 9.48 -15.85 -21.55
CA LEU A 442 10.87 -15.96 -22.04
C LEU A 442 11.87 -16.52 -21.01
N THR A 443 11.51 -16.53 -19.72
CA THR A 443 12.32 -17.15 -18.66
C THR A 443 11.69 -18.42 -18.08
N SER A 444 10.63 -18.93 -18.72
CA SER A 444 9.88 -20.13 -18.30
C SER A 444 9.67 -21.14 -19.43
N GLY A 445 10.11 -20.83 -20.66
CA GLY A 445 9.93 -21.69 -21.83
C GLY A 445 8.62 -21.46 -22.58
N GLY A 446 7.87 -20.42 -22.21
CA GLY A 446 6.63 -20.04 -22.87
C GLY A 446 6.86 -19.25 -24.16
N LEU A 447 5.75 -18.92 -24.81
CA LEU A 447 5.66 -18.13 -26.04
C LEU A 447 5.09 -16.74 -25.74
N VAL A 448 5.82 -15.68 -26.12
CA VAL A 448 5.29 -14.32 -26.21
C VAL A 448 4.51 -14.17 -27.51
N ARG A 449 3.20 -14.00 -27.43
CA ARG A 449 2.35 -13.73 -28.59
C ARG A 449 1.93 -12.27 -28.59
N ILE A 450 2.41 -11.53 -29.57
CA ILE A 450 2.06 -10.12 -29.75
C ILE A 450 0.70 -10.06 -30.43
N VAL A 451 -0.20 -9.27 -29.86
CA VAL A 451 -1.57 -9.08 -30.35
C VAL A 451 -1.97 -7.63 -30.21
N ASP A 452 -2.82 -7.14 -31.12
CA ASP A 452 -3.51 -5.87 -30.93
C ASP A 452 -4.81 -6.07 -30.17
N LEU A 453 -5.31 -5.01 -29.54
CA LEU A 453 -6.56 -5.05 -28.76
C LEU A 453 -7.79 -5.42 -29.61
N GLU A 454 -7.76 -5.09 -30.90
CA GLU A 454 -8.82 -5.43 -31.86
C GLU A 454 -8.81 -6.91 -32.24
N ASP A 455 -7.67 -7.59 -32.08
CA ASP A 455 -7.50 -9.03 -32.33
C ASP A 455 -7.79 -9.88 -31.07
N PHE A 456 -8.42 -9.28 -30.05
CA PHE A 456 -8.84 -10.03 -28.88
C PHE A 456 -9.98 -11.01 -29.19
N ASP A 457 -10.69 -10.82 -30.29
CA ASP A 457 -11.63 -11.83 -30.77
C ASP A 457 -10.83 -12.93 -31.46
N ALA A 458 -10.89 -14.15 -30.90
CA ALA A 458 -10.06 -15.30 -31.25
C ALA A 458 -9.69 -15.36 -32.74
N PRO A 459 -8.41 -15.12 -33.12
CA PRO A 459 -8.03 -15.22 -34.52
C PRO A 459 -8.27 -16.65 -35.00
N ALA A 460 -8.98 -16.81 -36.11
CA ALA A 460 -9.19 -18.11 -36.72
C ALA A 460 -7.82 -18.80 -36.96
N GLY A 461 -7.56 -19.90 -36.24
CA GLY A 461 -6.32 -20.69 -36.38
C GLY A 461 -5.23 -20.46 -35.32
N ALA A 462 -5.48 -19.69 -34.26
CA ALA A 462 -4.49 -19.39 -33.22
C ALA A 462 -4.24 -20.54 -32.20
N THR A 463 -4.07 -21.78 -32.64
CA THR A 463 -3.68 -22.88 -31.74
C THR A 463 -2.21 -22.80 -31.31
N PRO A 464 -1.88 -23.09 -30.04
CA PRO A 464 -2.79 -23.35 -28.90
C PRO A 464 -3.37 -22.06 -28.28
N PRO A 465 -4.50 -22.17 -27.55
CA PRO A 465 -5.11 -21.02 -26.87
C PRO A 465 -4.16 -20.35 -25.87
N PRO A 466 -4.34 -19.05 -25.59
CA PRO A 466 -3.54 -18.35 -24.60
C PRO A 466 -3.71 -18.98 -23.22
N THR A 467 -2.61 -19.11 -22.48
CA THR A 467 -2.61 -19.61 -21.10
C THR A 467 -2.32 -18.50 -20.09
N PHE A 468 -1.97 -17.31 -20.58
CA PHE A 468 -1.74 -16.14 -19.74
C PHE A 468 -2.09 -14.85 -20.49
N VAL A 469 -2.86 -13.98 -19.84
CA VAL A 469 -3.06 -12.59 -20.26
C VAL A 469 -2.99 -11.71 -19.02
N LYS A 470 -2.30 -10.58 -19.13
CA LYS A 470 -2.29 -9.56 -18.10
C LYS A 470 -2.95 -8.30 -18.64
N ALA A 471 -3.94 -7.79 -17.92
CA ALA A 471 -4.76 -6.70 -18.39
C ALA A 471 -5.15 -5.77 -17.24
N THR A 472 -5.52 -4.52 -17.55
CA THR A 472 -6.09 -3.60 -16.57
C THR A 472 -7.60 -3.86 -16.40
N PRO A 473 -8.23 -3.43 -15.30
CA PRO A 473 -9.68 -3.65 -15.08
C PRO A 473 -10.58 -3.14 -16.21
N SER A 474 -10.15 -2.12 -16.97
CA SER A 474 -10.90 -1.60 -18.13
C SER A 474 -11.01 -2.59 -19.30
N HIS A 475 -10.19 -3.63 -19.34
CA HIS A 475 -10.24 -4.68 -20.37
C HIS A 475 -11.17 -5.84 -19.98
N LEU A 476 -11.73 -5.85 -18.76
CA LEU A 476 -12.66 -6.90 -18.33
C LEU A 476 -13.84 -7.11 -19.29
N PRO A 477 -14.50 -6.06 -19.84
CA PRO A 477 -15.59 -6.26 -20.79
C PRO A 477 -15.17 -7.06 -22.04
N VAL A 478 -13.96 -6.83 -22.55
CA VAL A 478 -13.40 -7.53 -23.71
C VAL A 478 -13.14 -9.00 -23.38
N LEU A 479 -12.59 -9.28 -22.21
CA LEU A 479 -12.33 -10.65 -21.76
C LEU A 479 -13.63 -11.45 -21.51
N THR A 480 -14.68 -10.78 -21.00
CA THR A 480 -15.99 -11.43 -20.79
C THR A 480 -16.73 -11.73 -22.08
N ALA A 481 -16.51 -10.96 -23.14
CA ALA A 481 -17.16 -11.19 -24.44
C ALA A 481 -16.63 -12.45 -25.15
N SER A 482 -15.40 -12.88 -24.81
CA SER A 482 -14.66 -13.96 -25.48
C SER A 482 -14.15 -15.01 -24.47
N SER A 483 -14.92 -15.29 -23.40
CA SER A 483 -14.50 -16.11 -22.25
C SER A 483 -13.99 -17.51 -22.61
N ASP A 484 -14.58 -18.15 -23.62
CA ASP A 484 -14.22 -19.51 -24.05
C ASP A 484 -12.80 -19.58 -24.64
N TRP A 485 -12.29 -18.45 -25.13
CA TRP A 485 -10.93 -18.32 -25.67
C TRP A 485 -9.90 -17.97 -24.60
N TYR A 486 -10.26 -17.08 -23.66
CA TYR A 486 -9.36 -16.57 -22.64
C TYR A 486 -9.29 -17.43 -21.38
N SER A 487 -10.32 -18.23 -21.14
CA SER A 487 -10.41 -19.14 -20.00
C SER A 487 -10.88 -20.52 -20.45
N PRO A 488 -10.02 -21.26 -21.19
CA PRO A 488 -10.34 -22.61 -21.62
C PRO A 488 -10.58 -23.57 -20.44
N THR A 489 -10.14 -23.20 -19.23
CA THR A 489 -10.36 -23.94 -17.98
C THR A 489 -11.56 -23.45 -17.17
N GLY A 490 -12.17 -22.32 -17.53
CA GLY A 490 -13.27 -21.68 -16.78
C GLY A 490 -12.84 -20.93 -15.52
N GLU A 491 -11.53 -20.81 -15.26
CA GLU A 491 -10.95 -19.99 -14.20
C GLU A 491 -10.58 -18.62 -14.80
N LEU A 492 -11.38 -17.58 -14.54
CA LEU A 492 -11.01 -16.17 -14.77
C LEU A 492 -10.75 -15.46 -13.45
#